data_AF-A0A7X7G0Q6-F1
#
_entry.id   AF-A0A7X7G0Q6-F1
#
_cell.length_a   1.000
_cell.length_b   1.000
_cell.length_c   1.000
_cell.angle_alpha   90.00
_cell.angle_beta   90.00
_cell.angle_gamma   90.00
#
_symmetry.space_group_name_H-M   'P 1'
#
loop_
_entity.id
_entity.type
_entity.pdbx_description
1 polymer ?
#
loop_
_entity_poly.entity_id
_entity_poly.type
_entity_poly.pdbx_seq_one_letter_code
_entity_poly.pdbx_strand_id
1 'polypeptide(L)' 'MKTAVLGSGNGGCAAAFDCAAHGHEVRLFDFDAFRDNI' A
#
# COMPACT_ATOMS: atom_id res chain seq x y z
N MET A 1 11.13 3.13 -10.08
CA MET A 1 11.05 1.64 -9.97
C MET A 1 9.58 1.23 -9.89
N LYS A 2 9.23 -0.03 -10.20
CA LYS A 2 7.87 -0.55 -10.00
C LYS A 2 7.74 -1.15 -8.59
N THR A 3 6.78 -0.67 -7.81
CA THR A 3 6.56 -1.07 -6.42
C THR A 3 5.12 -1.55 -6.24
N ALA A 4 4.95 -2.74 -5.66
CA ALA A 4 3.65 -3.23 -5.23
C ALA A 4 3.55 -3.12 -3.70
N VAL A 5 2.46 -2.53 -3.21
CA VAL A 5 2.14 -2.46 -1.78
C VAL A 5 0.92 -3.34 -1.53
N LEU A 6 1.03 -4.26 -0.58
CA LEU A 6 -0.02 -5.22 -0.21
C LEU A 6 -0.64 -4.81 1.12
N GLY A 7 -1.93 -4.48 1.09
CA GLY A 7 -2.73 -3.99 2.21
C GLY A 7 -2.90 -2.46 2.18
N SER A 8 -4.14 -1.96 2.22
CA SER A 8 -4.44 -0.52 2.25
C SER A 8 -4.77 0.02 3.64
N GLY A 9 -4.23 -0.60 4.69
CA GLY A 9 -4.20 0.02 6.02
C GLY A 9 -3.29 1.26 6.05
N ASN A 10 -3.31 2.00 7.17
CA ASN A 10 -2.56 3.26 7.31
C ASN A 10 -1.08 3.15 6.92
N GLY A 11 -0.41 2.07 7.33
CA GLY A 11 1.00 1.83 6.99
C GLY A 11 1.22 1.59 5.48
N GLY A 12 0.33 0.82 4.84
CA GLY A 12 0.39 0.56 3.40
C GLY A 12 0.17 1.84 2.58
N CYS A 13 -0.82 2.65 2.98
CA CYS A 13 -1.06 3.95 2.35
C CYS A 13 0.12 4.91 2.52
N ALA A 14 0.71 4.99 3.71
CA ALA A 14 1.88 5.84 3.95
C ALA A 14 3.08 5.42 3.09
N ALA A 15 3.39 4.13 3.03
CA ALA A 15 4.47 3.59 2.20
C ALA A 15 4.22 3.80 0.70
N ALA A 16 2.98 3.59 0.24
CA ALA A 16 2.59 3.82 -1.15
C ALA A 16 2.76 5.29 -1.55
N PHE A 17 2.35 6.23 -0.67
CA PHE A 17 2.51 7.66 -0.89
C PHE A 17 3.99 8.05 -0.97
N ASP A 18 4.81 7.62 0.00
CA ASP A 18 6.24 7.94 0.03
C ASP A 18 6.95 7.46 -1.25
N CYS A 19 6.71 6.21 -1.65
CA CYS A 19 7.23 5.66 -2.90
C CYS A 19 6.76 6.46 -4.13
N ALA A 20 5.47 6.83 -4.18
CA ALA A 20 4.94 7.61 -5.31
C ALA A 20 5.54 9.03 -5.35
N ALA A 21 5.72 9.68 -4.20
CA ALA A 21 6.32 11.00 -4.07
C ALA A 21 7.79 11.01 -4.52
N HIS A 22 8.49 9.89 -4.37
CA HIS A 22 9.85 9.68 -4.89
C HIS A 22 9.89 9.22 -6.36
N GLY A 23 8.77 9.23 -7.08
CA GLY A 23 8.72 8.95 -8.52
C GLY A 23 8.67 7.46 -8.89
N HIS A 24 8.28 6.59 -7.96
CA HIS A 24 8.07 5.17 -8.23
C HIS A 24 6.69 4.92 -8.88
N GLU A 25 6.60 3.96 -9.80
CA GLU A 25 5.31 3.46 -10.28
C GLU A 25 4.75 2.52 -9.20
N VAL A 26 3.76 2.99 -8.44
CA VAL A 26 3.19 2.26 -7.31
C VAL A 26 1.84 1.63 -7.66
N ARG A 27 1.65 0.38 -7.27
CA ARG A 27 0.33 -0.28 -7.27
C ARG A 27 0.00 -0.73 -5.86
N LEU A 28 -1.09 -0.19 -5.31
CA LEU A 28 -1.63 -0.58 -4.00
C LEU A 28 -2.72 -1.62 -4.22
N PHE A 29 -2.57 -2.77 -3.58
CA PHE A 29 -3.54 -3.85 -3.58
C PHE A 29 -4.13 -3.96 -2.19
N ASP A 30 -5.44 -4.10 -2.13
CA ASP A 30 -6.13 -4.45 -0.89
C ASP A 30 -6.79 -5.82 -1.06
N PHE A 31 -6.95 -6.54 0.04
CA PHE A 31 -7.67 -7.80 0.09
C PHE A 31 -8.98 -7.58 0.83
N ASP A 32 -10.07 -8.22 0.38
CA ASP A 32 -11.34 -8.19 1.11
C ASP A 32 -11.07 -8.60 2.57
N ALA A 33 -11.28 -7.63 3.45
CA ALA A 33 -10.61 -7.51 4.75
C ALA A 33 -10.53 -8.81 5.57
N PHE A 34 -9.39 -8.98 6.27
CA PHE A 34 -9.43 -9.59 7.60
C PHE A 34 -10.34 -8.71 8.48
N ARG A 35 -11.65 -8.98 8.47
CA ARG A 35 -12.68 -8.21 9.21
C ARG A 35 -12.47 -8.22 10.72
N ASP A 36 -11.67 -9.16 11.19
CA ASP A 36 -11.36 -9.34 12.60
C ASP A 36 -9.91 -8.89 12.83
N ASN A 37 -9.76 -7.76 13.52
CA ASN A 37 -8.50 -7.46 14.20
C ASN A 37 -8.22 -8.54 15.25
N ILE A 38 -6.93 -8.83 15.47
CA ILE A 38 -6.40 -9.58 16.63
C ILE A 38 -6.99 -9.07 17.94
#